data_AF-E4WZE0-F1
#
_entry.id   AF-E4WZE0-F1
#
_cell.length_a   1.000
_cell.length_b   1.000
_cell.length_c   1.000
_cell.angle_alpha   90.00
_cell.angle_beta   90.00
_cell.angle_gamma   90.00
#
_symmetry.space_group_name_H-M   'P 1'
#
loop_
_entity.id
_entity.type
_entity.pdbx_description
1 polymer ?
#
loop_
_entity_poly.entity_id
_entity_poly.type
_entity_poly.pdbx_seq_one_letter_code
_entity_poly.pdbx_strand_id
1 'polypeptide(L)'
;MVEIKSKLLSSMHLDRSYSLFTVKNAAVLLELFNLLDVHEIGQLNDIQFTSFLKTVTAFSHDSVERVFKMVDNGNGQITWENFYLVCAILISLKDRTEKQFLFRHSKIVFGLMDEDGGGTISAEEFKRYGFLFNLNDQSIGELFQEFDVSGDDELDYKEFRMFAMACIDKQRELEQQQEEKDGEKSSCIIL
;
A
#
# COMPACT_ATOMS: atom_id res chain seq x y z
N MET A 1 3.75 -8.00 9.08
CA MET A 1 3.77 -6.54 9.34
C MET A 1 5.00 -5.97 8.66
N VAL A 2 4.86 -4.94 7.84
CA VAL A 2 5.99 -4.33 7.12
C VAL A 2 6.84 -3.55 8.12
N GLU A 3 8.11 -3.91 8.25
CA GLU A 3 9.06 -3.21 9.13
C GLU A 3 9.84 -2.16 8.32
N ILE A 4 9.68 -0.89 8.71
CA ILE A 4 10.47 0.21 8.17
C ILE A 4 11.73 0.38 9.01
N LYS A 5 12.90 0.15 8.38
CA LYS A 5 14.22 0.24 9.01
C LYS A 5 14.75 1.68 9.11
N SER A 6 14.29 2.55 8.21
CA SER A 6 14.77 3.93 8.13
C SER A 6 14.19 4.79 9.25
N LYS A 7 15.07 5.38 10.07
CA LYS A 7 14.66 6.35 11.11
C LYS A 7 13.88 7.53 10.53
N LEU A 8 14.29 8.01 9.36
CA LEU A 8 13.65 9.13 8.68
C LEU A 8 12.18 8.81 8.35
N LEU A 9 11.97 7.74 7.58
CA LEU A 9 10.61 7.32 7.21
C LEU A 9 9.79 6.90 8.44
N SER A 10 10.41 6.26 9.43
CA SER A 10 9.72 5.86 10.66
C SER A 10 9.17 7.06 11.46
N SER A 11 9.74 8.25 11.30
CA SER A 11 9.25 9.48 11.94
C SER A 11 8.13 10.19 11.18
N MET A 12 7.90 9.79 9.93
CA MET A 12 6.87 10.39 9.07
C MET A 12 5.52 9.71 9.27
N HIS A 13 4.47 10.49 9.02
CA HIS A 13 3.07 10.10 9.07
C HIS A 13 2.31 10.78 7.93
N LEU A 14 1.25 10.10 7.45
CA LEU A 14 0.29 10.69 6.53
C LEU A 14 -0.76 11.49 7.31
N ASP A 15 -1.26 12.55 6.70
CA ASP A 15 -2.41 13.28 7.19
C ASP A 15 -3.66 12.37 7.17
N ARG A 16 -4.45 12.42 8.24
CA ARG A 16 -5.63 11.54 8.40
C ARG A 16 -6.79 11.91 7.48
N SER A 17 -6.89 13.17 7.09
CA SER A 17 -7.98 13.63 6.22
C SER A 17 -7.72 13.25 4.78
N TYR A 18 -6.47 13.32 4.31
CA TYR A 18 -6.13 13.10 2.91
C TYR A 18 -5.36 11.82 2.62
N SER A 19 -4.82 11.13 3.63
CA SER A 19 -3.88 10.02 3.46
C SER A 19 -2.70 10.41 2.56
N LEU A 20 -2.17 11.61 2.78
CA LEU A 20 -1.07 12.22 2.03
C LEU A 20 -0.03 12.80 2.99
N PHE A 21 1.21 12.93 2.55
CA PHE A 21 2.23 13.63 3.33
C PHE A 21 1.89 15.12 3.47
N THR A 22 2.21 15.68 4.63
CA THR A 22 2.25 17.14 4.79
C THR A 22 3.27 17.75 3.84
N VAL A 23 3.13 19.05 3.52
CA VAL A 23 4.09 19.77 2.66
C VAL A 23 5.53 19.64 3.18
N LYS A 24 5.73 19.66 4.50
CA LYS A 24 7.05 19.50 5.11
C LYS A 24 7.63 18.10 4.89
N ASN A 25 6.83 17.06 5.12
CA ASN A 25 7.28 15.67 4.90
C ASN A 25 7.52 15.40 3.41
N ALA A 26 6.68 15.94 2.54
CA ALA A 26 6.85 15.85 1.09
C ALA A 26 8.14 16.54 0.62
N ALA A 27 8.47 17.72 1.17
CA ALA A 27 9.74 18.39 0.87
C ALA A 27 10.96 17.56 1.32
N VAL A 28 10.90 16.94 2.50
CA VAL A 28 11.98 16.05 2.96
C VAL A 28 12.12 14.81 2.08
N LEU A 29 11.00 14.24 1.62
CA LEU A 29 11.04 13.14 0.66
C LEU A 29 11.60 13.56 -0.70
N LEU A 30 11.34 14.78 -1.14
CA LEU A 30 11.88 15.32 -2.39
C LEU A 30 13.40 15.48 -2.30
N GLU A 31 13.91 15.99 -1.18
CA GLU A 31 15.36 16.02 -0.93
C GLU A 31 15.96 14.61 -0.95
N LEU A 32 15.29 13.63 -0.33
CA LEU A 32 15.73 12.24 -0.38
C LEU A 32 15.74 11.68 -1.80
N PHE A 33 14.71 11.97 -2.60
CA PHE A 33 14.63 11.57 -4.01
C PHE A 33 15.81 12.16 -4.80
N ASN A 34 16.07 13.46 -4.65
CA ASN A 34 17.18 14.13 -5.32
C ASN A 34 18.54 13.56 -4.90
N LEU A 35 18.71 13.17 -3.64
CA LEU A 35 19.93 12.50 -3.16
C LEU A 35 20.12 11.10 -3.75
N LEU A 36 19.02 10.39 -4.03
CA LEU A 36 19.06 9.09 -4.69
C LEU A 36 19.32 9.22 -6.18
N ASP A 37 18.86 10.31 -6.81
CA ASP A 37 19.05 10.60 -8.23
C ASP A 37 20.47 11.09 -8.54
N VAL A 38 21.43 10.16 -8.52
CA VAL A 38 22.84 10.42 -8.83
C VAL A 38 23.08 10.87 -10.28
N HIS A 39 22.09 10.71 -11.17
CA HIS A 39 22.19 11.09 -12.58
C HIS A 39 21.59 12.47 -12.86
N GLU A 40 20.85 13.04 -11.89
CA GLU A 40 20.18 14.34 -12.00
C GLU A 40 19.21 14.42 -13.20
N ILE A 41 18.57 13.30 -13.53
CA ILE A 41 17.61 13.20 -14.63
C ILE A 41 16.14 13.38 -14.18
N GLY A 42 15.93 13.56 -12.88
CA GLY A 42 14.61 13.64 -12.25
C GLY A 42 13.90 12.29 -12.14
N GLN A 43 14.65 11.19 -12.27
CA GLN A 43 14.12 9.81 -12.29
C GLN A 43 15.12 8.85 -11.63
N LEU A 44 14.61 7.79 -11.02
CA LEU A 44 15.43 6.73 -10.43
C LEU A 44 15.36 5.47 -11.28
N ASN A 45 16.52 4.92 -11.64
CA ASN A 45 16.58 3.61 -12.27
C ASN A 45 16.29 2.47 -11.27
N ASP A 46 16.21 1.26 -11.80
CA ASP A 46 16.01 0.02 -11.07
C ASP A 46 17.00 -0.18 -9.91
N ILE A 47 18.29 0.09 -10.12
CA ILE A 47 19.35 -0.06 -9.11
C ILE A 47 19.15 0.94 -7.97
N GLN A 48 18.95 2.22 -8.29
CA GLN A 48 18.75 3.30 -7.31
C GLN A 48 17.52 3.02 -6.45
N PHE A 49 16.39 2.69 -7.08
CA PHE A 49 15.13 2.44 -6.39
C PHE A 49 15.15 1.13 -5.59
N THR A 50 15.70 0.05 -6.15
CA THR A 50 15.85 -1.24 -5.45
C THR A 50 16.75 -1.12 -4.23
N SER A 51 17.85 -0.38 -4.34
CA SER A 51 18.77 -0.12 -3.23
C SER A 51 18.06 0.65 -2.10
N PHE A 52 17.30 1.68 -2.46
CA PHE A 52 16.46 2.43 -1.52
C PHE A 52 15.48 1.49 -0.80
N LEU A 53 14.68 0.72 -1.53
CA LEU A 53 13.66 -0.15 -0.93
C LEU A 53 14.26 -1.22 -0.01
N LYS A 54 15.36 -1.86 -0.40
CA LYS A 54 16.07 -2.85 0.44
C LYS A 54 16.64 -2.23 1.72
N THR A 55 17.02 -0.96 1.66
CA THR A 55 17.56 -0.21 2.80
C THR A 55 16.45 0.17 3.78
N VAL A 56 15.30 0.65 3.27
CA VAL A 56 14.23 1.18 4.13
C VAL A 56 13.23 0.13 4.58
N THR A 57 13.14 -1.02 3.90
CA THR A 57 12.20 -2.10 4.23
C THR A 57 12.91 -3.41 4.56
N ALA A 58 12.16 -4.38 5.09
CA ALA A 58 12.57 -5.78 5.22
C ALA A 58 12.06 -6.67 4.07
N PHE A 59 11.74 -6.10 2.90
CA PHE A 59 11.24 -6.88 1.76
C PHE A 59 12.28 -7.84 1.19
N SER A 60 11.81 -8.99 0.71
CA SER A 60 12.62 -9.92 -0.09
C SER A 60 12.92 -9.32 -1.46
N HIS A 61 13.87 -9.93 -2.18
CA HIS A 61 14.18 -9.54 -3.55
C HIS A 61 12.92 -9.50 -4.44
N ASP A 62 12.14 -10.59 -4.40
CA ASP A 62 10.92 -10.74 -5.20
C ASP A 62 9.88 -9.66 -4.88
N SER A 63 9.73 -9.31 -3.60
CA SER A 63 8.79 -8.24 -3.22
C SER A 63 9.26 -6.88 -3.72
N VAL A 64 10.56 -6.57 -3.65
CA VAL A 64 11.11 -5.31 -4.18
C VAL A 64 10.91 -5.22 -5.70
N GLU A 65 11.17 -6.31 -6.42
CA GLU A 65 10.95 -6.38 -7.87
C GLU A 65 9.47 -6.18 -8.21
N ARG A 66 8.55 -6.80 -7.45
CA ARG A 66 7.11 -6.56 -7.60
C ARG A 66 6.75 -5.10 -7.37
N VAL A 67 7.27 -4.45 -6.31
CA VAL A 67 7.00 -3.02 -6.10
C VAL A 67 7.52 -2.17 -7.25
N PHE A 68 8.73 -2.44 -7.75
CA PHE A 68 9.29 -1.72 -8.89
C PHE A 68 8.41 -1.85 -10.12
N LYS A 69 8.04 -3.09 -10.51
CA LYS A 69 7.18 -3.35 -11.67
C LYS A 69 5.80 -2.69 -11.54
N MET A 70 5.24 -2.68 -10.33
CA MET A 70 3.94 -2.06 -10.06
C MET A 70 3.92 -0.55 -10.36
N VAL A 71 5.04 0.14 -10.13
CA VAL A 71 5.10 1.61 -10.28
C VAL A 71 5.88 2.09 -11.50
N ASP A 72 6.59 1.20 -12.19
CA ASP A 72 7.29 1.51 -13.44
C ASP A 72 6.30 1.54 -14.60
N ASN A 73 6.33 2.60 -15.39
CA ASN A 73 5.49 2.74 -16.60
C ASN A 73 6.10 2.00 -17.81
N GLY A 74 6.92 0.98 -17.57
CA GLY A 74 7.62 0.19 -18.59
C GLY A 74 8.83 0.89 -19.22
N ASN A 75 9.29 2.01 -18.68
CA ASN A 75 10.51 2.68 -19.15
C ASN A 75 11.74 2.37 -18.28
N GLY A 76 11.57 1.57 -17.22
CA GLY A 76 12.63 1.21 -16.27
C GLY A 76 13.02 2.38 -15.37
N GLN A 77 12.17 3.40 -15.25
CA GLN A 77 12.45 4.64 -14.54
C GLN A 77 11.30 5.01 -13.61
N ILE A 78 11.65 5.34 -12.38
CA ILE A 78 10.70 5.75 -11.34
C ILE A 78 10.71 7.26 -11.23
N THR A 79 9.58 7.90 -11.51
CA THR A 79 9.43 9.35 -11.33
C THR A 79 9.25 9.72 -9.86
N TRP A 80 9.31 11.02 -9.56
CA TRP A 80 8.98 11.53 -8.25
C TRP A 80 7.58 11.10 -7.78
N GLU A 81 6.58 11.12 -8.65
CA GLU A 81 5.20 10.73 -8.34
C GLU A 81 5.13 9.26 -7.94
N ASN A 82 5.81 8.38 -8.69
CA ASN A 82 5.89 6.96 -8.37
C ASN A 82 6.60 6.73 -7.03
N PHE A 83 7.73 7.40 -6.81
CA PHE A 83 8.49 7.31 -5.56
C PHE A 83 7.67 7.78 -4.35
N TYR A 84 6.97 8.92 -4.48
CA TYR A 84 6.10 9.47 -3.44
C TYR A 84 4.99 8.48 -3.07
N LEU A 85 4.37 7.87 -4.09
CA LEU A 85 3.28 6.92 -3.91
C LEU A 85 3.74 5.68 -3.14
N VAL A 86 4.90 5.12 -3.48
CA VAL A 86 5.47 3.99 -2.74
C VAL A 86 5.79 4.39 -1.30
N CYS A 87 6.38 5.57 -1.08
CA CYS A 87 6.61 6.07 0.28
C CYS A 87 5.28 6.18 1.06
N ALA A 88 4.22 6.68 0.45
CA ALA A 88 2.92 6.82 1.10
C ALA A 88 2.31 5.45 1.44
N ILE A 89 2.39 4.47 0.53
CA ILE A 89 1.96 3.09 0.79
C ILE A 89 2.74 2.51 1.98
N LEU A 90 4.07 2.63 1.99
CA LEU A 90 4.90 2.13 3.10
C LEU A 90 4.54 2.78 4.44
N ILE A 91 4.33 4.09 4.48
CA ILE A 91 3.93 4.78 5.72
C ILE A 91 2.53 4.38 6.15
N SER A 92 1.59 4.21 5.23
CA SER A 92 0.25 3.73 5.57
C SER A 92 0.27 2.32 6.19
N LEU A 93 1.12 1.42 5.67
CA LEU A 93 1.35 0.09 6.25
C LEU A 93 1.99 0.16 7.64
N LYS A 94 2.97 1.04 7.83
CA LYS A 94 3.61 1.26 9.12
C LYS A 94 2.59 1.71 10.17
N ASP A 95 1.74 2.66 9.81
CA ASP A 95 0.78 3.29 10.72
C ASP A 95 -0.56 2.53 10.81
N ARG A 96 -0.68 1.38 10.12
CA ARG A 96 -1.91 0.55 10.03
C ARG A 96 -3.12 1.27 9.43
N THR A 97 -2.87 2.21 8.52
CA THR A 97 -3.88 2.97 7.80
C THR A 97 -3.97 2.57 6.32
N GLU A 98 -3.44 1.41 5.94
CA GLU A 98 -3.36 0.95 4.56
C GLU A 98 -4.74 0.77 3.91
N LYS A 99 -5.78 0.37 4.67
CA LYS A 99 -7.15 0.25 4.14
C LYS A 99 -7.78 1.62 3.86
N GLN A 100 -7.54 2.59 4.75
CA GLN A 100 -7.95 3.99 4.55
C GLN A 100 -7.26 4.61 3.34
N PHE A 101 -5.96 4.32 3.17
CA PHE A 101 -5.20 4.73 2.00
C PHE A 101 -5.75 4.09 0.72
N LEU A 102 -5.98 2.78 0.73
CA LEU A 102 -6.54 1.99 -0.37
C LEU A 102 -7.87 2.57 -0.86
N PHE A 103 -8.84 2.80 0.03
CA PHE A 103 -10.13 3.36 -0.36
C PHE A 103 -10.02 4.79 -0.88
N ARG A 104 -9.21 5.63 -0.23
CA ARG A 104 -9.13 7.04 -0.58
C ARG A 104 -8.42 7.29 -1.91
N HIS A 105 -7.43 6.47 -2.22
CA HIS A 105 -6.67 6.51 -3.46
C HIS A 105 -7.03 5.32 -4.36
N SER A 106 -8.25 4.79 -4.24
CA SER A 106 -8.65 3.53 -4.90
C SER A 106 -8.43 3.55 -6.40
N LYS A 107 -8.64 4.69 -7.07
CA LYS A 107 -8.40 4.82 -8.51
C LYS A 107 -6.92 4.70 -8.89
N ILE A 108 -6.05 5.29 -8.08
CA ILE A 108 -4.60 5.22 -8.30
C ILE A 108 -4.13 3.79 -8.02
N VAL A 109 -4.54 3.22 -6.89
CA VAL A 109 -4.17 1.85 -6.53
C VAL A 109 -4.71 0.84 -7.53
N PHE A 110 -5.93 1.03 -8.03
CA PHE A 110 -6.51 0.20 -9.09
C PHE A 110 -5.60 0.16 -10.32
N GLY A 111 -5.21 1.33 -10.84
CA GLY A 111 -4.32 1.41 -11.99
C GLY A 111 -2.87 0.95 -11.73
N LEU A 112 -2.46 0.81 -10.47
CA LEU A 112 -1.19 0.17 -10.11
C LEU A 112 -1.30 -1.35 -10.09
N MET A 113 -2.47 -1.88 -9.74
CA MET A 113 -2.70 -3.32 -9.61
C MET A 113 -3.05 -3.96 -10.95
N ASP A 114 -3.76 -3.25 -11.82
CA ASP A 114 -4.06 -3.59 -13.22
C ASP A 114 -2.77 -3.45 -14.06
N GLU A 115 -1.94 -4.50 -14.04
CA GLU A 115 -0.59 -4.51 -14.64
C GLU A 115 -0.67 -4.65 -16.15
N ASP A 116 -1.66 -5.38 -16.67
CA ASP A 116 -1.85 -5.56 -18.10
C ASP A 116 -2.67 -4.44 -18.77
N GLY A 117 -3.31 -3.57 -17.98
CA GLY A 117 -4.11 -2.46 -18.46
C GLY A 117 -5.45 -2.89 -19.05
N GLY A 118 -5.94 -4.07 -18.69
CA GLY A 118 -7.21 -4.64 -19.12
C GLY A 118 -8.43 -3.86 -18.62
N GLY A 119 -8.25 -3.02 -17.59
CA GLY A 119 -9.33 -2.26 -16.96
C GLY A 119 -10.07 -3.04 -15.88
N THR A 120 -9.51 -4.16 -15.45
CA THR A 120 -9.97 -5.10 -14.42
C THR A 120 -8.76 -5.59 -13.63
N ILE A 121 -8.97 -6.14 -12.43
CA ILE A 121 -7.89 -6.74 -11.62
C ILE A 121 -8.18 -8.23 -11.48
N SER A 122 -7.29 -9.05 -12.02
CA SER A 122 -7.36 -10.50 -11.88
C SER A 122 -6.96 -10.97 -10.48
N ALA A 123 -7.37 -12.19 -10.11
CA ALA A 123 -6.96 -12.80 -8.85
C ALA A 123 -5.42 -12.93 -8.71
N GLU A 124 -4.70 -13.11 -9.82
CA GLU A 124 -3.24 -13.20 -9.84
C GLU A 124 -2.58 -11.86 -9.53
N GLU A 125 -3.03 -10.77 -10.16
CA GLU A 125 -2.56 -9.41 -9.90
C GLU A 125 -2.88 -8.98 -8.46
N PHE A 126 -4.09 -9.30 -8.01
CA PHE A 126 -4.50 -9.04 -6.65
C PHE A 126 -3.58 -9.73 -5.64
N LYS A 127 -3.29 -11.01 -5.86
CA LYS A 127 -2.35 -11.77 -5.01
C LYS A 127 -0.93 -11.22 -5.08
N ARG A 128 -0.50 -10.79 -6.27
CA ARG A 128 0.85 -10.24 -6.50
C ARG A 128 1.10 -8.96 -5.70
N TYR A 129 0.11 -8.08 -5.62
CA TYR A 129 0.25 -6.75 -4.99
C TYR A 129 -0.44 -6.62 -3.63
N GLY A 130 -1.28 -7.58 -3.24
CA GLY A 130 -2.07 -7.54 -2.00
C GLY A 130 -1.26 -7.36 -0.72
N PHE A 131 0.01 -7.82 -0.70
CA PHE A 131 0.90 -7.63 0.44
C PHE A 131 1.17 -6.16 0.79
N LEU A 132 1.08 -5.24 -0.18
CA LEU A 132 1.27 -3.80 0.02
C LEU A 132 0.09 -3.13 0.73
N PHE A 133 -1.05 -3.81 0.80
CA PHE A 133 -2.25 -3.33 1.46
C PHE A 133 -2.71 -4.28 2.56
N ASN A 134 -1.84 -5.21 2.99
CA ASN A 134 -2.15 -6.20 4.03
C ASN A 134 -3.42 -7.00 3.69
N LEU A 135 -3.53 -7.41 2.42
CA LEU A 135 -4.58 -8.24 1.86
C LEU A 135 -4.03 -9.66 1.74
N ASN A 136 -4.28 -10.46 2.77
CA ASN A 136 -3.67 -11.78 2.90
C ASN A 136 -4.44 -12.83 2.08
N ASP A 137 -3.70 -13.77 1.50
CA ASP A 137 -4.16 -14.77 0.52
C ASP A 137 -5.36 -15.64 0.94
N GLN A 138 -5.58 -15.84 2.24
CA GLN A 138 -6.62 -16.75 2.75
C GLN A 138 -8.04 -16.34 2.38
N SER A 139 -8.25 -15.13 1.88
CA SER A 139 -9.58 -14.59 1.58
C SER A 139 -9.76 -14.20 0.11
N ILE A 140 -8.76 -14.36 -0.77
CA ILE A 140 -8.86 -13.83 -2.16
C ILE A 140 -9.99 -14.54 -2.93
N GLY A 141 -10.10 -15.86 -2.84
CA GLY A 141 -11.17 -16.59 -3.54
C GLY A 141 -12.57 -16.25 -3.02
N GLU A 142 -12.73 -16.17 -1.70
CA GLU A 142 -14.00 -15.76 -1.07
C GLU A 142 -14.34 -14.30 -1.40
N LEU A 143 -13.30 -13.46 -1.50
CA LEU A 143 -13.45 -12.05 -1.84
C LEU A 143 -13.96 -11.86 -3.25
N PHE A 144 -13.35 -12.53 -4.23
CA PHE A 144 -13.81 -12.43 -5.61
C PHE A 144 -15.25 -12.96 -5.71
N GLN A 145 -15.60 -14.05 -5.04
CA GLN A 145 -16.99 -14.52 -4.99
C GLN A 145 -18.00 -13.53 -4.38
N GLU A 146 -17.56 -12.67 -3.46
CA GLU A 146 -18.44 -11.69 -2.80
C GLU A 146 -18.57 -10.38 -3.61
N PHE A 147 -17.52 -9.97 -4.30
CA PHE A 147 -17.44 -8.65 -4.95
C PHE A 147 -17.45 -8.67 -6.47
N ASP A 148 -17.11 -9.78 -7.13
CA ASP A 148 -17.28 -9.97 -8.58
C ASP A 148 -18.77 -10.20 -8.87
N VAL A 149 -19.46 -9.10 -9.20
CA VAL A 149 -20.88 -9.10 -9.56
C VAL A 149 -21.04 -9.46 -11.03
N SER A 150 -20.02 -9.18 -11.84
CA SER A 150 -20.02 -9.44 -13.27
C SER A 150 -19.90 -10.94 -13.61
N GLY A 151 -19.23 -11.71 -12.75
CA GLY A 151 -18.94 -13.12 -12.90
C GLY A 151 -17.83 -13.42 -13.92
N ASP A 152 -16.91 -12.48 -14.12
CA ASP A 152 -15.75 -12.63 -15.02
C ASP A 152 -14.47 -13.09 -14.33
N ASP A 153 -14.55 -13.43 -13.03
CA ASP A 153 -13.44 -13.80 -12.16
C ASP A 153 -12.38 -12.69 -12.00
N GLU A 154 -12.73 -11.44 -12.34
CA GLU A 154 -11.92 -10.25 -12.19
C GLU A 154 -12.68 -9.17 -11.40
N LEU A 155 -12.01 -8.08 -11.03
CA LEU A 155 -12.65 -6.94 -10.37
C LEU A 155 -12.54 -5.71 -11.25
N ASP A 156 -13.68 -5.20 -11.71
CA ASP A 156 -13.74 -3.88 -12.31
C ASP A 156 -13.50 -2.77 -11.27
N TYR A 157 -13.33 -1.53 -11.70
CA TYR A 157 -13.07 -0.43 -10.78
C TYR A 157 -14.18 -0.21 -9.72
N LYS A 158 -15.45 -0.45 -10.06
CA LYS A 158 -16.57 -0.30 -9.13
C LYS A 158 -16.53 -1.39 -8.08
N GLU A 159 -16.31 -2.64 -8.50
CA GLU A 159 -16.20 -3.82 -7.64
C GLU A 159 -14.99 -3.67 -6.69
N PHE A 160 -13.83 -3.29 -7.22
CA PHE A 160 -12.64 -2.98 -6.43
C PHE A 160 -12.88 -1.86 -5.41
N ARG A 161 -13.63 -0.81 -5.79
CA ARG A 161 -13.96 0.29 -4.86
C ARG A 161 -14.91 -0.16 -3.75
N MET A 162 -15.90 -1.00 -4.06
CA MET A 162 -16.79 -1.60 -3.06
C MET A 162 -15.99 -2.47 -2.09
N PHE A 163 -15.08 -3.29 -2.62
CA PHE A 163 -14.15 -4.08 -1.85
C PHE A 163 -13.29 -3.22 -0.89
N ALA A 164 -12.70 -2.14 -1.40
CA ALA A 164 -11.88 -1.24 -0.57
C ALA A 164 -12.69 -0.59 0.56
N MET A 165 -13.96 -0.28 0.33
CA MET A 165 -14.88 0.20 1.37
C MET A 165 -15.14 -0.89 2.42
N ALA A 166 -15.47 -2.10 1.99
CA ALA A 166 -15.76 -3.22 2.89
C ALA A 166 -14.54 -3.58 3.78
N CYS A 167 -13.33 -3.48 3.23
CA CYS A 167 -12.09 -3.62 3.99
C CYS A 167 -11.99 -2.66 5.18
N ILE A 168 -12.40 -1.41 5.01
CA ILE A 168 -12.39 -0.40 6.07
C ILE A 168 -13.39 -0.76 7.15
N ASP A 169 -14.61 -1.12 6.76
CA ASP A 169 -15.68 -1.43 7.71
C ASP A 169 -15.33 -2.68 8.53
N LYS A 170 -14.82 -3.73 7.87
CA LYS A 170 -14.30 -4.94 8.54
C LYS A 170 -13.18 -4.63 9.52
N GLN A 171 -12.24 -3.75 9.16
CA GLN A 171 -11.16 -3.34 10.06
C GLN A 171 -11.71 -2.65 11.32
N ARG A 172 -12.68 -1.75 11.17
CA ARG A 172 -13.32 -1.06 12.31
C ARG A 172 -14.05 -2.03 13.23
N GLU A 173 -14.77 -3.00 12.68
CA GLU A 173 -15.46 -4.03 13.46
C GLU A 173 -14.49 -4.87 14.29
N LEU A 174 -13.37 -5.28 13.68
CA LEU A 174 -12.33 -6.06 14.37
C LEU A 174 -11.67 -5.26 15.50
N GLU A 175 -11.42 -3.97 15.29
CA GLU A 175 -10.87 -3.07 16.31
C GLU A 175 -11.85 -2.92 17.50
N GLN A 176 -13.14 -2.71 17.24
CA GLN A 176 -14.17 -2.61 18.30
C GLN A 176 -14.28 -3.90 19.12
N GLN A 177 -14.33 -5.06 18.46
CA GLN A 177 -14.40 -6.36 19.16
C GLN A 177 -13.16 -6.64 20.00
N GLN A 178 -12.00 -6.14 19.58
CA GLN A 178 -10.76 -6.31 20.32
C GLN A 178 -10.71 -5.40 21.55
N GLU A 179 -11.17 -4.15 21.44
CA GLU A 179 -11.33 -3.22 22.56
C GLU A 179 -12.28 -3.76 23.63
N GLU A 180 -13.42 -4.34 23.23
CA GLU A 180 -14.37 -4.98 24.16
C GLU A 180 -13.71 -6.13 24.95
N LYS A 181 -12.98 -7.02 24.27
CA LYS A 181 -12.29 -8.15 24.89
C LYS A 181 -11.16 -7.73 25.84
N ASP A 182 -10.42 -6.68 25.49
CA ASP A 182 -9.32 -6.18 26.32
C ASP A 182 -9.85 -5.39 27.54
N GLY A 183 -11.00 -4.73 27.40
CA GLY A 183 -11.74 -4.10 28.50
C GLY A 183 -12.26 -5.13 29.52
N GLU A 184 -12.86 -6.23 29.04
CA GLU A 184 -13.34 -7.32 29.90
C GLU A 184 -12.20 -8.00 30.67
N LYS A 185 -11.07 -8.29 30.01
CA LYS A 185 -9.88 -8.86 30.67
C LYS A 185 -9.31 -7.93 31.74
N SER A 186 -9.26 -6.63 31.46
CA SER A 186 -8.75 -5.63 32.41
C SER A 186 -9.66 -5.52 33.64
N SER A 187 -10.98 -5.63 33.47
CA SER A 187 -11.95 -5.63 34.57
C SER A 187 -11.82 -6.87 35.47
N CYS A 188 -11.57 -8.05 34.88
CA CYS A 188 -11.35 -9.29 35.63
C CYS A 188 -10.04 -9.35 36.42
N ILE A 189 -9.03 -8.51 36.13
CA ILE A 189 -7.75 -8.49 36.84
C ILE A 189 -7.81 -7.58 38.09
N ILE A 190 -8.84 -6.73 38.20
CA ILE A 190 -8.98 -5.74 39.28
C ILE A 190 -9.88 -6.28 40.43
N LEU A 191 -10.38 -7.51 40.33
CA LEU A 191 -11.15 -8.23 41.37
C LEU A 191 -10.35 -9.41 41.93
#